data_AF-A0A177QB58-F1
#
_entry.id   AF-A0A177QB58-F1
#
_cell.length_a   1.000
_cell.length_b   1.000
_cell.length_c   1.000
_cell.angle_alpha   90.00
_cell.angle_beta   90.00
_cell.angle_gamma   90.00
#
_symmetry.space_group_name_H-M   'P 1'
#
loop_
_entity.id
_entity.type
_entity.pdbx_description
1 polymer ?
#
loop_
_entity_poly.entity_id
_entity_poly.type
_entity_poly.pdbx_seq_one_letter_code
_entity_poly.pdbx_strand_id
1 'polypeptide(L)'
;MDLDTVRQRLLAAEEHLSPHAARSATSRGRREPEPPSPVRSEYQRDRDRILHTKAFRRLKHKTQVFIAPAQDHYVTRLTHTLEVAEVARTIARGLNLNEDLAEAAALGHDIGHGPFGHAGEEALAECLADGFRHNYQSVRVLDRLENGGRGLNLTFEVLDAIEKSSKAREDIFAEGWGVPLTLEGQVVKTADAIAYINHDLPDAVRAGILGEDAVPALVRQRLGTTPEERVNTLICDAIVASWAASGAGDGDTTIRFSPAIHEAANELREFMFQRVYLYEVTRADAERGKRVVQFLFRHFLAHPEGISPDFSLPHDPLERRVADFVSGMTDRYAIRTATELGCSDAQGWHVFPG
;
A
#
# COMPACT_ATOMS: atom_id res chain seq x y z
N MET A 1 -10.42 32.43 22.21
CA MET A 1 -10.77 31.47 21.15
C MET A 1 -10.52 30.10 21.73
N ASP A 2 -11.57 29.33 21.93
CA ASP A 2 -11.51 27.99 22.51
C ASP A 2 -11.12 26.98 21.42
N LEU A 3 -10.13 26.13 21.68
CA LEU A 3 -9.67 25.15 20.70
C LEU A 3 -10.77 24.12 20.39
N ASP A 4 -11.70 23.85 21.32
CA ASP A 4 -12.84 22.97 21.06
C ASP A 4 -13.76 23.49 19.95
N THR A 5 -13.79 24.81 19.71
CA THR A 5 -14.51 25.39 18.57
C THR A 5 -13.92 24.93 17.22
N VAL A 6 -12.61 24.68 17.15
CA VAL A 6 -11.95 24.17 15.93
C VAL A 6 -12.44 22.77 15.62
N ARG A 7 -12.46 21.88 16.61
CA ARG A 7 -12.98 20.52 16.45
C ARG A 7 -14.44 20.50 16.04
N GLN A 8 -15.29 21.27 16.71
CA GLN A 8 -16.72 21.34 16.37
C GLN A 8 -16.92 21.76 14.91
N ARG A 9 -16.16 22.75 14.44
CA ARG A 9 -16.19 23.17 13.02
C ARG A 9 -15.76 22.06 12.07
N LEU A 10 -14.73 21.28 12.40
CA LEU A 10 -14.30 20.14 11.57
C LEU A 10 -15.39 19.07 11.47
N LEU A 11 -16.03 18.73 12.60
CA LEU A 11 -17.11 17.74 12.62
C LEU A 11 -18.35 18.25 11.86
N ALA A 12 -18.70 19.53 12.00
CA ALA A 12 -19.79 20.14 11.25
C ALA A 12 -19.52 20.19 9.73
N ALA A 13 -18.25 20.32 9.33
CA ALA A 13 -17.88 20.23 7.92
C ALA A 13 -18.15 18.82 7.35
N GLU A 14 -17.91 17.75 8.14
CA GLU A 14 -18.21 16.38 7.73
C GLU A 14 -19.71 16.09 7.56
N GLU A 15 -20.60 16.91 8.15
CA GLU A 15 -22.06 16.80 7.94
C GLU A 15 -22.49 17.11 6.51
N HIS A 16 -21.66 17.88 5.78
CA HIS A 16 -21.91 18.25 4.38
C HIS A 16 -21.33 17.23 3.38
N LEU A 17 -20.62 16.21 3.87
CA LEU A 17 -20.19 15.08 3.04
C LEU A 17 -21.40 14.26 2.60
N SER A 18 -21.19 13.41 1.59
CA SER A 18 -22.14 12.41 1.13
C SER A 18 -22.78 11.68 2.32
N PRO A 19 -24.09 11.36 2.27
CA PRO A 19 -24.74 10.54 3.29
C PRO A 19 -24.10 9.14 3.44
N HIS A 20 -23.32 8.71 2.45
CA HIS A 20 -22.60 7.44 2.44
C HIS A 20 -21.14 7.56 2.93
N ALA A 21 -20.65 8.78 3.17
CA ALA A 21 -19.29 9.01 3.64
C ALA A 21 -19.11 8.57 5.10
N ALA A 22 -17.93 8.07 5.42
CA ALA A 22 -17.55 7.83 6.80
C ALA A 22 -17.33 9.15 7.55
N ARG A 23 -17.82 9.24 8.79
CA ARG A 23 -17.69 10.45 9.62
C ARG A 23 -16.94 10.14 10.90
N SER A 24 -16.07 11.06 11.32
CA SER A 24 -15.36 10.99 12.59
C SER A 24 -16.33 10.95 13.77
N ALA A 25 -17.47 11.64 13.67
CA ALA A 25 -18.50 11.68 14.71
C ALA A 25 -19.22 10.33 14.95
N THR A 26 -19.27 9.47 13.92
CA THR A 26 -19.93 8.15 13.98
C THR A 26 -18.93 7.00 13.85
N SER A 27 -17.64 7.28 13.99
CA SER A 27 -16.60 6.25 13.98
C SER A 27 -16.85 5.23 15.08
N ARG A 28 -16.53 3.96 14.81
CA ARG A 28 -16.46 2.88 15.81
C ARG A 28 -15.36 3.13 16.84
N GLY A 29 -14.50 4.11 16.60
CA GLY A 29 -13.48 4.58 17.51
C GLY A 29 -12.22 3.74 17.44
N ARG A 30 -11.46 3.82 18.53
CA ARG A 30 -10.14 3.22 18.71
C ARG A 30 -10.24 2.08 19.71
N ARG A 31 -9.29 1.14 19.67
CA ARG A 31 -9.26 0.03 20.63
C ARG A 31 -9.12 0.54 22.07
N GLU A 32 -8.16 1.43 22.29
CA GLU A 32 -7.97 2.08 23.59
C GLU A 32 -8.66 3.45 23.56
N PRO A 33 -9.62 3.72 24.47
CA PRO A 33 -10.24 5.04 24.57
C PRO A 33 -9.20 6.11 24.88
N GLU A 34 -9.22 7.20 24.12
CA GLU A 34 -8.34 8.34 24.33
C GLU A 34 -9.11 9.65 24.18
N PRO A 35 -8.71 10.72 24.89
CA PRO A 35 -9.33 12.01 24.72
C PRO A 35 -9.27 12.47 23.25
N PRO A 36 -10.33 13.13 22.78
CA PRO A 36 -10.36 13.69 21.43
C PRO A 36 -9.33 14.81 21.26
N SER A 37 -8.82 14.97 20.05
CA SER A 37 -7.94 16.10 19.71
C SER A 37 -8.76 17.39 19.59
N PRO A 38 -8.31 18.51 20.18
CA PRO A 38 -9.05 19.77 20.07
C PRO A 38 -8.96 20.40 18.68
N VAL A 39 -7.98 20.01 17.84
CA VAL A 39 -7.71 20.68 16.55
C VAL A 39 -7.68 19.74 15.34
N ARG A 40 -7.98 18.45 15.53
CA ARG A 40 -7.94 17.44 14.46
C ARG A 40 -9.12 16.49 14.57
N SER A 41 -9.66 16.08 13.43
CA SER A 41 -10.63 14.97 13.34
C SER A 41 -9.96 13.63 13.69
N GLU A 42 -10.73 12.56 13.84
CA GLU A 42 -10.18 11.25 14.20
C GLU A 42 -9.29 10.69 13.07
N TYR A 43 -9.70 10.87 11.81
CA TYR A 43 -8.91 10.40 10.66
C TYR A 43 -7.67 11.26 10.39
N GLN A 44 -7.72 12.57 10.68
CA GLN A 44 -6.52 13.43 10.63
C GLN A 44 -5.46 12.98 11.63
N ARG A 45 -5.87 12.57 12.84
CA ARG A 45 -4.95 12.02 13.85
C ARG A 45 -4.31 10.73 13.35
N ASP A 46 -5.07 9.89 12.67
CA ASP A 46 -4.56 8.61 12.13
C ASP A 46 -3.54 8.84 11.03
N ARG A 47 -3.85 9.72 10.08
CA ARG A 47 -2.90 10.15 9.04
C ARG A 47 -1.60 10.63 9.67
N ASP A 48 -1.68 11.55 10.63
CA ASP A 48 -0.51 12.13 11.28
C ASP A 48 0.31 11.04 12.01
N ARG A 49 -0.34 10.10 12.69
CA ARG A 49 0.32 8.99 13.38
C ARG A 49 1.09 8.10 12.40
N ILE A 50 0.44 7.69 11.30
CA ILE A 50 1.03 6.85 10.26
C ILE A 50 2.27 7.52 9.66
N LEU A 51 2.16 8.80 9.28
CA LEU A 51 3.22 9.56 8.62
C LEU A 51 4.52 9.65 9.45
N HIS A 52 4.41 9.66 10.79
CA HIS A 52 5.55 9.81 11.70
C HIS A 52 6.20 8.49 12.13
N THR A 53 5.68 7.36 11.69
CA THR A 53 6.21 6.03 12.03
C THR A 53 7.63 5.79 11.49
N LYS A 54 8.35 4.84 12.09
CA LYS A 54 9.61 4.36 11.49
C LYS A 54 9.30 3.53 10.24
N ALA A 55 8.21 2.75 10.25
CA ALA A 55 7.82 1.92 9.13
C ALA A 55 7.49 2.73 7.86
N PHE A 56 6.75 3.83 7.95
CA PHE A 56 6.49 4.72 6.80
C PHE A 56 7.79 5.29 6.23
N ARG A 57 8.72 5.75 7.07
CA ARG A 57 10.05 6.24 6.62
C ARG A 57 10.85 5.18 5.86
N ARG A 58 10.68 3.89 6.17
CA ARG A 58 11.38 2.80 5.49
C ARG A 58 10.89 2.55 4.07
N LEU A 59 9.67 2.97 3.73
CA LEU A 59 9.14 2.84 2.37
C LEU A 59 10.05 3.51 1.33
N LYS A 60 10.80 4.55 1.73
CA LYS A 60 11.83 5.21 0.90
C LYS A 60 12.91 4.25 0.41
N HIS A 61 13.19 3.20 1.16
CA HIS A 61 14.29 2.26 0.94
C HIS A 61 13.77 0.85 0.66
N LYS A 62 12.51 0.72 0.27
CA LYS A 62 11.90 -0.52 -0.23
C LYS A 62 11.53 -0.35 -1.69
N THR A 63 11.88 -1.34 -2.49
CA THR A 63 11.55 -1.37 -3.91
C THR A 63 10.08 -1.72 -4.12
N GLN A 64 9.52 -1.19 -5.21
CA GLN A 64 8.19 -1.53 -5.66
C GLN A 64 8.26 -2.78 -6.58
N VAL A 65 8.73 -2.60 -7.82
CA VAL A 65 8.84 -3.67 -8.83
C VAL A 65 10.30 -4.04 -9.13
N PHE A 66 11.14 -3.03 -9.35
CA PHE A 66 12.54 -3.23 -9.71
C PHE A 66 13.40 -3.29 -8.47
N ILE A 67 14.10 -4.41 -8.25
CA ILE A 67 14.89 -4.61 -7.03
C ILE A 67 16.28 -3.96 -7.18
N ALA A 68 16.60 -3.05 -6.26
CA ALA A 68 17.87 -2.34 -6.17
C ALA A 68 18.40 -1.82 -7.53
N PRO A 69 17.61 -1.05 -8.28
CA PRO A 69 18.01 -0.60 -9.60
C PRO A 69 19.20 0.37 -9.49
N ALA A 70 20.10 0.32 -10.48
CA ALA A 70 21.29 1.16 -10.52
C ALA A 70 21.00 2.64 -10.87
N GLN A 71 19.76 3.00 -11.24
CA GLN A 71 19.37 4.36 -11.60
C GLN A 71 18.44 4.98 -10.56
N ASP A 72 18.50 6.30 -10.39
CA ASP A 72 17.88 7.02 -9.28
C ASP A 72 16.36 7.28 -9.41
N HIS A 73 15.77 7.02 -10.59
CA HIS A 73 14.40 7.44 -10.93
C HIS A 73 13.34 6.35 -10.84
N TYR A 74 13.70 5.14 -10.42
CA TYR A 74 12.74 4.06 -10.24
C TYR A 74 11.82 4.30 -9.03
N VAL A 75 10.58 3.86 -9.17
CA VAL A 75 9.58 4.01 -8.13
C VAL A 75 9.96 3.19 -6.89
N THR A 76 9.97 3.88 -5.76
CA THR A 76 10.04 3.26 -4.42
C THR A 76 8.62 3.05 -3.89
N ARG A 77 8.47 2.23 -2.85
CA ARG A 77 7.17 2.11 -2.18
C ARG A 77 6.66 3.44 -1.64
N LEU A 78 7.55 4.34 -1.22
CA LEU A 78 7.16 5.66 -0.75
C LEU A 78 6.51 6.50 -1.86
N THR A 79 7.14 6.56 -3.04
CA THR A 79 6.60 7.34 -4.17
C THR A 79 5.28 6.74 -4.66
N HIS A 80 5.19 5.41 -4.74
CA HIS A 80 3.92 4.72 -5.02
C HIS A 80 2.85 5.07 -3.97
N THR A 81 3.16 4.98 -2.68
CA THR A 81 2.22 5.31 -1.60
C THR A 81 1.72 6.76 -1.68
N LEU A 82 2.58 7.70 -2.05
CA LEU A 82 2.20 9.10 -2.24
C LEU A 82 1.27 9.30 -3.44
N GLU A 83 1.51 8.58 -4.54
CA GLU A 83 0.60 8.58 -5.70
C GLU A 83 -0.76 7.97 -5.35
N VAL A 84 -0.79 6.84 -4.63
CA VAL A 84 -2.04 6.24 -4.15
C VAL A 84 -2.81 7.23 -3.27
N ALA A 85 -2.12 7.93 -2.37
CA ALA A 85 -2.75 8.95 -1.52
C ALA A 85 -3.30 10.12 -2.33
N GLU A 86 -2.58 10.60 -3.35
CA GLU A 86 -3.06 11.68 -4.23
C GLU A 86 -4.32 11.25 -4.99
N VAL A 87 -4.28 10.10 -5.67
CA VAL A 87 -5.40 9.55 -6.43
C VAL A 87 -6.61 9.30 -5.51
N ALA A 88 -6.40 8.70 -4.34
CA ALA A 88 -7.46 8.41 -3.38
C ALA A 88 -8.16 9.70 -2.90
N ARG A 89 -7.39 10.75 -2.62
CA ARG A 89 -7.95 12.05 -2.22
C ARG A 89 -8.73 12.71 -3.34
N THR A 90 -8.23 12.64 -4.57
CA THR A 90 -8.90 13.22 -5.74
C THR A 90 -10.25 12.53 -5.99
N ILE A 91 -10.31 11.19 -5.93
CA ILE A 91 -11.57 10.44 -6.07
C ILE A 91 -12.50 10.71 -4.88
N ALA A 92 -12.00 10.64 -3.63
CA ALA A 92 -12.80 10.87 -2.44
C ALA A 92 -13.43 12.27 -2.47
N ARG A 93 -12.67 13.30 -2.81
CA ARG A 93 -13.18 14.67 -2.93
C ARG A 93 -14.17 14.81 -4.08
N GLY A 94 -13.91 14.19 -5.23
CA GLY A 94 -14.82 14.19 -6.38
C GLY A 94 -16.18 13.54 -6.07
N LEU A 95 -16.19 12.54 -5.19
CA LEU A 95 -17.38 11.84 -4.71
C LEU A 95 -17.91 12.39 -3.37
N ASN A 96 -17.43 13.53 -2.89
CA ASN A 96 -17.83 14.12 -1.61
C ASN A 96 -17.75 13.13 -0.41
N LEU A 97 -16.74 12.27 -0.42
CA LEU A 97 -16.41 11.31 0.64
C LEU A 97 -15.36 11.89 1.61
N ASN A 98 -15.05 11.18 2.69
CA ASN A 98 -14.08 11.63 3.70
C ASN A 98 -12.63 11.52 3.20
N GLU A 99 -12.09 12.65 2.74
CA GLU A 99 -10.72 12.74 2.21
C GLU A 99 -9.66 12.33 3.26
N ASP A 100 -9.83 12.70 4.53
CA ASP A 100 -8.85 12.42 5.58
C ASP A 100 -8.76 10.91 5.88
N LEU A 101 -9.87 10.17 5.81
CA LEU A 101 -9.86 8.70 5.95
C LEU A 101 -9.15 8.05 4.77
N ALA A 102 -9.53 8.44 3.54
CA ALA A 102 -8.91 7.91 2.32
C ALA A 102 -7.38 8.16 2.31
N GLU A 103 -6.94 9.37 2.69
CA GLU A 103 -5.52 9.71 2.80
C GLU A 103 -4.83 8.88 3.90
N ALA A 104 -5.41 8.78 5.10
CA ALA A 104 -4.82 7.99 6.20
C ALA A 104 -4.63 6.52 5.81
N ALA A 105 -5.66 5.90 5.22
CA ALA A 105 -5.60 4.50 4.81
C ALA A 105 -4.63 4.31 3.63
N ALA A 106 -4.61 5.20 2.64
CA ALA A 106 -3.64 5.16 1.55
C ALA A 106 -2.19 5.24 2.06
N LEU A 107 -1.88 6.11 3.03
CA LEU A 107 -0.52 6.18 3.59
C LEU A 107 -0.12 4.92 4.39
N GLY A 108 -1.11 4.16 4.88
CA GLY A 108 -0.88 2.97 5.70
C GLY A 108 -0.88 1.64 4.93
N HIS A 109 -1.43 1.61 3.71
CA HIS A 109 -1.72 0.36 3.01
C HIS A 109 -0.49 -0.53 2.79
N ASP A 110 0.63 0.10 2.47
CA ASP A 110 1.84 -0.57 1.96
C ASP A 110 2.94 -0.78 3.02
N ILE A 111 2.68 -0.38 4.27
CA ILE A 111 3.64 -0.38 5.37
C ILE A 111 4.21 -1.77 5.71
N GLY A 112 3.40 -2.80 5.54
CA GLY A 112 3.71 -4.18 5.89
C GLY A 112 4.53 -4.94 4.85
N HIS A 113 4.82 -4.37 3.68
CA HIS A 113 5.64 -5.05 2.67
C HIS A 113 7.05 -5.31 3.17
N GLY A 114 7.55 -6.53 2.99
CA GLY A 114 8.93 -6.89 3.28
C GLY A 114 9.95 -6.27 2.31
N PRO A 115 11.26 -6.52 2.51
CA PRO A 115 12.25 -6.18 1.50
C PRO A 115 11.98 -6.93 0.20
N PHE A 116 12.34 -6.33 -0.93
CA PHE A 116 12.19 -6.91 -2.29
C PHE A 116 10.73 -7.14 -2.75
N GLY A 117 9.79 -6.36 -2.20
CA GLY A 117 8.40 -6.33 -2.65
C GLY A 117 7.69 -7.69 -2.56
N HIS A 118 7.05 -8.12 -3.66
CA HIS A 118 6.29 -9.37 -3.71
C HIS A 118 7.15 -10.61 -3.49
N ALA A 119 8.43 -10.59 -3.91
CA ALA A 119 9.33 -11.71 -3.71
C ALA A 119 9.61 -11.98 -2.22
N GLY A 120 9.76 -10.92 -1.42
CA GLY A 120 9.92 -11.03 0.02
C GLY A 120 8.64 -11.47 0.73
N GLU A 121 7.48 -11.02 0.24
CA GLU A 121 6.18 -11.48 0.74
C GLU A 121 5.99 -12.98 0.50
N GLU A 122 6.27 -13.46 -0.72
CA GLU A 122 6.20 -14.89 -1.08
C GLU A 122 7.19 -15.73 -0.25
N ALA A 123 8.43 -15.25 -0.10
CA ALA A 123 9.45 -15.90 0.73
C ALA A 123 8.98 -16.11 2.18
N LEU A 124 8.39 -15.08 2.79
CA LEU A 124 7.87 -15.16 4.16
C LEU A 124 6.61 -16.03 4.25
N ALA A 125 5.76 -16.01 3.21
CA ALA A 125 4.57 -16.84 3.14
C ALA A 125 4.91 -18.33 3.08
N GLU A 126 6.00 -18.71 2.41
CA GLU A 126 6.50 -20.08 2.39
C GLU A 126 7.17 -20.49 3.71
N CYS A 127 7.71 -19.52 4.47
CA CYS A 127 8.38 -19.78 5.74
C CYS A 127 7.41 -19.89 6.93
N LEU A 128 6.22 -19.30 6.82
CA LEU A 128 5.21 -19.29 7.87
C LEU A 128 4.09 -20.30 7.58
N ALA A 129 3.73 -21.11 8.57
CA ALA A 129 2.70 -22.14 8.42
C ALA A 129 1.30 -21.55 8.12
N ASP A 130 1.01 -20.37 8.66
CA ASP A 130 -0.22 -19.60 8.43
C ASP A 130 -0.09 -18.61 7.25
N GLY A 131 1.05 -18.61 6.57
CA GLY A 131 1.38 -17.69 5.50
C GLY A 131 1.73 -16.28 5.96
N PHE A 132 1.99 -15.42 4.98
CA PHE A 132 2.33 -14.02 5.19
C PHE A 132 1.67 -13.17 4.10
N ARG A 133 1.12 -12.02 4.50
CA ARG A 133 0.56 -11.04 3.59
C ARG A 133 0.89 -9.64 4.05
N HIS A 134 1.26 -8.77 3.11
CA HIS A 134 1.66 -7.40 3.44
C HIS A 134 0.54 -6.59 4.09
N ASN A 135 -0.72 -6.76 3.67
CA ASN A 135 -1.86 -6.00 4.20
C ASN A 135 -2.16 -6.33 5.67
N TYR A 136 -2.15 -7.62 6.03
CA TYR A 136 -2.24 -8.02 7.45
C TYR A 136 -1.02 -7.55 8.23
N GLN A 137 0.16 -7.57 7.61
CA GLN A 137 1.36 -7.04 8.24
C GLN A 137 1.27 -5.51 8.40
N SER A 138 0.66 -4.75 7.50
CA SER A 138 0.44 -3.30 7.63
C SER A 138 -0.40 -3.00 8.86
N VAL A 139 -1.54 -3.70 9.00
CA VAL A 139 -2.40 -3.59 10.20
C VAL A 139 -1.62 -3.98 11.44
N ARG A 140 -0.89 -5.09 11.43
CA ARG A 140 -0.10 -5.56 12.57
C ARG A 140 0.99 -4.57 12.98
N VAL A 141 1.70 -3.98 12.02
CA VAL A 141 2.72 -2.97 12.27
C VAL A 141 2.11 -1.76 12.97
N LEU A 142 0.99 -1.26 12.44
CA LEU A 142 0.33 -0.06 12.93
C LEU A 142 -0.43 -0.27 14.24
N ASP A 143 -1.04 -1.43 14.46
CA ASP A 143 -1.86 -1.72 15.65
C ASP A 143 -1.07 -2.33 16.81
N ARG A 144 0.08 -2.97 16.52
CA ARG A 144 0.81 -3.76 17.52
C ARG A 144 2.31 -3.44 17.60
N LEU A 145 3.03 -3.33 16.48
CA LEU A 145 4.50 -3.28 16.54
C LEU A 145 5.08 -1.89 16.78
N GLU A 146 4.51 -0.86 16.14
CA GLU A 146 4.98 0.51 16.29
C GLU A 146 4.87 1.00 17.75
N ASN A 147 5.57 2.09 18.05
CA ASN A 147 5.58 2.71 19.38
C ASN A 147 6.04 1.75 20.51
N GLY A 148 7.00 0.87 20.20
CA GLY A 148 7.58 -0.08 21.17
C GLY A 148 6.60 -1.17 21.60
N GLY A 149 5.86 -1.75 20.65
CA GLY A 149 4.92 -2.85 20.93
C GLY A 149 3.53 -2.41 21.42
N ARG A 150 3.22 -1.10 21.37
CA ARG A 150 1.90 -0.56 21.78
C ARG A 150 0.96 -0.31 20.62
N GLY A 151 1.49 -0.22 19.40
CA GLY A 151 0.76 0.29 18.24
C GLY A 151 0.47 1.79 18.33
N LEU A 152 -0.26 2.25 17.31
CA LEU A 152 -0.66 3.64 17.12
C LEU A 152 -2.11 3.91 17.55
N ASN A 153 -2.85 2.88 17.97
CA ASN A 153 -4.25 2.98 18.39
C ASN A 153 -5.12 3.72 17.36
N LEU A 154 -5.02 3.34 16.08
CA LEU A 154 -5.76 3.96 14.98
C LEU A 154 -7.27 3.67 15.09
N THR A 155 -8.08 4.43 14.35
CA THR A 155 -9.52 4.15 14.22
C THR A 155 -9.76 2.83 13.48
N PHE A 156 -10.87 2.17 13.81
CA PHE A 156 -11.26 0.93 13.16
C PHE A 156 -11.38 1.08 11.63
N GLU A 157 -11.96 2.18 11.16
CA GLU A 157 -12.21 2.42 9.75
C GLU A 157 -10.92 2.49 8.93
N VAL A 158 -9.87 3.14 9.47
CA VAL A 158 -8.57 3.23 8.81
C VAL A 158 -7.89 1.86 8.76
N LEU A 159 -7.93 1.08 9.84
CA LEU A 159 -7.36 -0.28 9.85
C LEU A 159 -8.09 -1.21 8.89
N ASP A 160 -9.43 -1.17 8.85
CA ASP A 160 -10.25 -1.98 7.93
C ASP A 160 -9.94 -1.63 6.46
N ALA A 161 -9.83 -0.35 6.14
CA ALA A 161 -9.47 0.12 4.81
C ALA A 161 -8.06 -0.32 4.39
N ILE A 162 -7.08 -0.27 5.30
CA ILE A 162 -5.70 -0.76 5.08
C ILE A 162 -5.68 -2.28 4.88
N GLU A 163 -6.43 -3.03 5.68
CA GLU A 163 -6.47 -4.48 5.60
C GLU A 163 -7.03 -4.94 4.25
N LYS A 164 -8.09 -4.27 3.77
CA LYS A 164 -8.87 -4.69 2.61
C LYS A 164 -8.52 -3.95 1.32
N SER A 165 -7.49 -3.10 1.35
CA SER A 165 -7.00 -2.40 0.15
C SER A 165 -6.28 -3.32 -0.82
N SER A 166 -5.79 -4.48 -0.35
CA SER A 166 -5.07 -5.44 -1.18
C SER A 166 -5.97 -6.14 -2.20
N LYS A 167 -5.36 -6.62 -3.28
CA LYS A 167 -6.08 -7.22 -4.41
C LYS A 167 -5.72 -8.69 -4.59
N ALA A 168 -6.65 -9.44 -5.16
CA ALA A 168 -6.34 -10.72 -5.77
C ALA A 168 -5.90 -10.51 -7.23
N ARG A 169 -5.10 -11.44 -7.75
CA ARG A 169 -4.48 -11.39 -9.08
C ARG A 169 -5.48 -11.34 -10.24
N GLU A 170 -6.70 -11.84 -10.02
CA GLU A 170 -7.67 -12.16 -11.06
C GLU A 170 -8.40 -10.93 -11.64
N ASP A 171 -8.69 -9.90 -10.84
CA ASP A 171 -9.42 -8.68 -11.28
C ASP A 171 -9.00 -7.44 -10.47
N ILE A 172 -9.03 -6.25 -11.06
CA ILE A 172 -8.68 -4.97 -10.39
C ILE A 172 -9.59 -4.73 -9.18
N PHE A 173 -10.85 -5.15 -9.27
CA PHE A 173 -11.84 -5.06 -8.21
C PHE A 173 -12.11 -6.40 -7.53
N ALA A 174 -11.31 -7.45 -7.77
CA ALA A 174 -11.52 -8.75 -7.14
C ALA A 174 -11.70 -8.59 -5.63
N GLU A 175 -12.82 -9.09 -5.10
CA GLU A 175 -13.16 -9.04 -3.67
C GLU A 175 -12.32 -10.00 -2.82
N GLY A 176 -11.19 -10.49 -3.31
CA GLY A 176 -10.46 -11.64 -2.76
C GLY A 176 -10.16 -11.58 -1.27
N TRP A 177 -10.09 -10.39 -0.68
CA TRP A 177 -9.80 -10.16 0.74
C TRP A 177 -10.94 -9.45 1.50
N GLY A 178 -12.13 -9.41 0.90
CA GLY A 178 -13.31 -8.72 1.37
C GLY A 178 -13.49 -7.33 0.75
N VAL A 179 -14.66 -6.75 1.03
CA VAL A 179 -15.01 -5.38 0.66
C VAL A 179 -14.75 -4.48 1.88
N PRO A 180 -13.99 -3.38 1.73
CA PRO A 180 -13.84 -2.38 2.78
C PRO A 180 -15.19 -1.93 3.32
N LEU A 181 -15.26 -1.70 4.63
CA LEU A 181 -16.49 -1.26 5.32
C LEU A 181 -16.99 0.08 4.76
N THR A 182 -16.06 0.98 4.42
CA THR A 182 -16.34 2.34 3.98
C THR A 182 -16.10 2.50 2.48
N LEU A 183 -16.79 3.44 1.85
CA LEU A 183 -16.55 3.78 0.45
C LEU A 183 -15.14 4.35 0.25
N GLU A 184 -14.63 5.09 1.23
CA GLU A 184 -13.26 5.59 1.25
C GLU A 184 -12.22 4.44 1.21
N GLY A 185 -12.47 3.32 1.89
CA GLY A 185 -11.62 2.14 1.76
C GLY A 185 -11.67 1.51 0.36
N GLN A 186 -12.84 1.49 -0.28
CA GLN A 186 -12.96 1.07 -1.68
C GLN A 186 -12.25 2.04 -2.64
N VAL A 187 -12.28 3.34 -2.35
CA VAL A 187 -11.50 4.36 -3.07
C VAL A 187 -10.01 4.08 -2.95
N VAL A 188 -9.48 3.76 -1.77
CA VAL A 188 -8.06 3.40 -1.60
C VAL A 188 -7.69 2.17 -2.42
N LYS A 189 -8.53 1.13 -2.41
CA LYS A 189 -8.34 -0.07 -3.24
C LYS A 189 -8.29 0.29 -4.74
N THR A 190 -9.17 1.19 -5.18
CA THR A 190 -9.22 1.66 -6.58
C THR A 190 -7.99 2.50 -6.93
N ALA A 191 -7.61 3.42 -6.05
CA ALA A 191 -6.47 4.31 -6.22
C ALA A 191 -5.15 3.53 -6.32
N ASP A 192 -4.97 2.49 -5.52
CA ASP A 192 -3.84 1.57 -5.62
C ASP A 192 -3.77 0.92 -7.02
N ALA A 193 -4.92 0.57 -7.61
CA ALA A 193 -4.95 -0.04 -8.95
C ALA A 193 -4.49 0.93 -10.03
N ILE A 194 -4.96 2.17 -9.92
CA ILE A 194 -4.64 3.25 -10.85
C ILE A 194 -3.14 3.55 -10.77
N ALA A 195 -2.60 3.73 -9.55
CA ALA A 195 -1.20 4.03 -9.35
C ALA A 195 -0.31 2.90 -9.87
N TYR A 196 -0.58 1.66 -9.46
CA TYR A 196 0.17 0.47 -9.85
C TYR A 196 0.37 0.38 -11.36
N ILE A 197 -0.72 0.53 -12.12
CA ILE A 197 -0.68 0.40 -13.58
C ILE A 197 0.01 1.60 -14.26
N ASN A 198 -0.05 2.78 -13.64
CA ASN A 198 0.43 4.00 -14.27
C ASN A 198 1.94 4.20 -14.19
N HIS A 199 2.56 4.03 -13.01
CA HIS A 199 3.97 4.36 -12.81
C HIS A 199 4.92 3.22 -13.22
N ASP A 200 4.45 1.96 -13.16
CA ASP A 200 5.26 0.79 -13.51
C ASP A 200 5.56 0.72 -15.03
N LEU A 201 4.64 1.22 -15.85
CA LEU A 201 4.78 1.17 -17.31
C LEU A 201 5.94 2.05 -17.80
N PRO A 202 6.05 3.34 -17.41
CA PRO A 202 7.25 4.15 -17.67
C PRO A 202 8.55 3.53 -17.14
N ASP A 203 8.53 2.92 -15.96
CA ASP A 203 9.71 2.26 -15.39
C ASP A 203 10.13 1.04 -16.22
N ALA A 204 9.17 0.26 -16.72
CA ALA A 204 9.44 -0.87 -17.62
C ALA A 204 10.00 -0.41 -18.98
N VAL A 205 9.54 0.73 -19.50
CA VAL A 205 10.14 1.35 -20.70
C VAL A 205 11.56 1.84 -20.41
N ARG A 206 11.79 2.51 -19.28
CA ARG A 206 13.12 2.98 -18.84
C ARG A 206 14.11 1.84 -18.63
N ALA A 207 13.63 0.70 -18.13
CA ALA A 207 14.41 -0.52 -17.98
C ALA A 207 14.70 -1.23 -19.31
N GLY A 208 14.13 -0.77 -20.42
CA GLY A 208 14.26 -1.41 -21.73
C GLY A 208 13.51 -2.74 -21.86
N ILE A 209 12.60 -3.04 -20.93
CA ILE A 209 11.76 -4.25 -20.95
C ILE A 209 10.62 -4.08 -21.97
N LEU A 210 10.08 -2.87 -22.06
CA LEU A 210 9.03 -2.50 -23.00
C LEU A 210 9.53 -1.45 -23.98
N GLY A 211 9.07 -1.54 -25.23
CA GLY A 211 9.16 -0.43 -26.17
C GLY A 211 8.08 0.62 -25.90
N GLU A 212 8.29 1.86 -26.32
CA GLU A 212 7.34 2.98 -26.14
C GLU A 212 5.95 2.66 -26.73
N ASP A 213 5.90 1.92 -27.84
CA ASP A 213 4.65 1.55 -28.54
C ASP A 213 4.06 0.20 -28.09
N ALA A 214 4.61 -0.44 -27.05
CA ALA A 214 4.24 -1.81 -26.68
C ALA A 214 2.84 -1.93 -26.04
N VAL A 215 2.27 -0.83 -25.55
CA VAL A 215 0.95 -0.79 -24.88
C VAL A 215 -0.15 -1.27 -25.83
N PRO A 216 -1.10 -2.12 -25.40
CA PRO A 216 -2.16 -2.61 -26.29
C PRO A 216 -3.03 -1.50 -26.90
N ALA A 217 -3.57 -1.75 -28.10
CA ALA A 217 -4.34 -0.75 -28.84
C ALA A 217 -5.62 -0.33 -28.10
N LEU A 218 -6.31 -1.27 -27.44
CA LEU A 218 -7.52 -0.97 -26.67
C LEU A 218 -7.20 -0.01 -25.50
N VAL A 219 -6.10 -0.29 -24.81
CA VAL A 219 -5.60 0.54 -23.70
C VAL A 219 -5.31 1.95 -24.17
N ARG A 220 -4.56 2.11 -25.28
CA ARG A 220 -4.29 3.45 -25.85
C ARG A 220 -5.57 4.17 -26.27
N GLN A 221 -6.52 3.46 -26.86
CA GLN A 221 -7.78 4.03 -27.32
C GLN A 221 -8.69 4.47 -26.17
N ARG A 222 -8.74 3.69 -25.08
CA ARG A 222 -9.69 3.90 -23.99
C ARG A 222 -9.12 4.66 -22.80
N LEU A 223 -7.86 4.44 -22.44
CA LEU A 223 -7.21 5.08 -21.30
C LEU A 223 -6.33 6.25 -21.73
N GLY A 224 -5.80 6.24 -22.95
CA GLY A 224 -4.90 7.27 -23.45
C GLY A 224 -3.47 6.78 -23.68
N THR A 225 -2.67 7.64 -24.28
CA THR A 225 -1.33 7.30 -24.79
C THR A 225 -0.22 7.70 -23.82
N THR A 226 -0.40 8.79 -23.07
CA THR A 226 0.56 9.24 -22.06
C THR A 226 0.18 8.77 -20.65
N PRO A 227 1.13 8.71 -19.69
CA PRO A 227 0.82 8.41 -18.30
C PRO A 227 -0.23 9.36 -17.69
N GLU A 228 -0.13 10.65 -18.00
CA GLU A 228 -1.04 11.69 -17.49
C GLU A 228 -2.47 11.48 -18.03
N GLU A 229 -2.62 11.17 -19.32
CA GLU A 229 -3.91 10.85 -19.94
C GLU A 229 -4.55 9.62 -19.29
N ARG A 230 -3.76 8.57 -19.04
CA ARG A 230 -4.23 7.32 -18.42
C ARG A 230 -4.75 7.53 -17.00
N VAL A 231 -3.98 8.18 -16.14
CA VAL A 231 -4.42 8.46 -14.76
C VAL A 231 -5.67 9.32 -14.76
N ASN A 232 -5.67 10.40 -15.54
CA ASN A 232 -6.81 11.31 -15.60
C ASN A 232 -8.07 10.58 -16.08
N THR A 233 -7.97 9.73 -17.09
CA THR A 233 -9.10 8.95 -17.60
C THR A 233 -9.62 7.99 -16.54
N LEU A 234 -8.75 7.24 -15.86
CA LEU A 234 -9.13 6.30 -14.81
C LEU A 234 -9.79 7.00 -13.62
N ILE A 235 -9.25 8.14 -13.16
CA ILE A 235 -9.82 8.93 -12.06
C ILE A 235 -11.20 9.48 -12.44
N CYS A 236 -11.30 10.14 -13.60
CA CYS A 236 -12.56 10.72 -14.07
C CYS A 236 -13.63 9.65 -14.23
N ASP A 237 -13.29 8.50 -14.82
CA ASP A 237 -14.22 7.38 -14.96
C ASP A 237 -14.64 6.80 -13.61
N ALA A 238 -13.70 6.62 -12.66
CA ALA A 238 -14.04 6.14 -11.33
C ALA A 238 -15.06 7.05 -10.64
N ILE A 239 -14.91 8.37 -10.76
CA ILE A 239 -15.86 9.35 -10.19
C ILE A 239 -17.21 9.26 -10.90
N VAL A 240 -17.23 9.24 -12.23
CA VAL A 240 -18.49 9.22 -13.01
C VAL A 240 -19.24 7.91 -12.81
N ALA A 241 -18.56 6.76 -12.89
CA ALA A 241 -19.17 5.44 -12.73
C ALA A 241 -19.64 5.16 -11.30
N SER A 242 -19.11 5.90 -10.32
CA SER A 242 -19.45 5.80 -8.90
C SER A 242 -20.26 7.00 -8.41
N TRP A 243 -20.85 7.81 -9.30
CA TRP A 243 -21.47 9.09 -8.92
C TRP A 243 -22.55 8.99 -7.84
N ALA A 244 -23.28 7.87 -7.76
CA ALA A 244 -24.26 7.62 -6.69
C ALA A 244 -23.64 7.69 -5.29
N ALA A 245 -22.36 7.32 -5.13
CA ALA A 245 -21.62 7.43 -3.87
C ALA A 245 -21.55 8.88 -3.33
N SER A 246 -21.72 9.89 -4.20
CA SER A 246 -21.73 11.30 -3.80
C SER A 246 -22.99 11.74 -3.05
N GLY A 247 -24.06 10.94 -3.11
CA GLY A 247 -25.39 11.32 -2.65
C GLY A 247 -26.13 12.28 -3.59
N ALA A 248 -25.53 12.68 -4.71
CA ALA A 248 -26.15 13.51 -5.74
C ALA A 248 -26.67 12.71 -6.95
N GLY A 249 -26.57 11.37 -6.91
CA GLY A 249 -27.06 10.48 -7.95
C GLY A 249 -27.80 9.28 -7.36
N ASP A 250 -28.61 8.63 -8.19
CA ASP A 250 -29.35 7.44 -7.81
C ASP A 250 -28.57 6.15 -8.17
N GLY A 251 -28.85 5.06 -7.45
CA GLY A 251 -28.35 3.73 -7.80
C GLY A 251 -27.31 3.18 -6.84
N ASP A 252 -26.47 2.28 -7.36
CA ASP A 252 -25.46 1.57 -6.59
C ASP A 252 -24.25 2.46 -6.28
N THR A 253 -23.93 2.58 -4.99
CA THR A 253 -22.86 3.42 -4.43
C THR A 253 -21.47 2.77 -4.44
N THR A 254 -21.35 1.54 -4.94
CA THR A 254 -20.07 0.83 -5.03
C THR A 254 -19.07 1.61 -5.88
N ILE A 255 -17.83 1.72 -5.41
CA ILE A 255 -16.74 2.35 -6.17
C ILE A 255 -16.27 1.41 -7.28
N ARG A 256 -16.30 1.89 -8.53
CA ARG A 256 -16.03 1.07 -9.72
C ARG A 256 -15.54 1.91 -10.90
N PHE A 257 -15.06 1.23 -11.92
CA PHE A 257 -14.96 1.77 -13.28
C PHE A 257 -16.23 1.45 -14.08
N SER A 258 -16.46 2.21 -15.16
CA SER A 258 -17.40 1.81 -16.19
C SER A 258 -16.93 0.50 -16.85
N PRO A 259 -17.85 -0.31 -17.43
CA PRO A 259 -17.46 -1.58 -18.05
C PRO A 259 -16.35 -1.45 -19.11
N ALA A 260 -16.37 -0.35 -19.87
CA ALA A 260 -15.38 -0.12 -20.92
C ALA A 260 -13.99 0.22 -20.35
N ILE A 261 -13.93 1.01 -19.29
CA ILE A 261 -12.66 1.37 -18.64
C ILE A 261 -12.14 0.21 -17.80
N HIS A 262 -13.02 -0.56 -17.16
CA HIS A 262 -12.65 -1.78 -16.44
C HIS A 262 -11.99 -2.81 -17.35
N GLU A 263 -12.55 -3.05 -18.54
CA GLU A 263 -11.96 -3.96 -19.55
C GLU A 263 -10.55 -3.50 -19.96
N ALA A 264 -10.38 -2.22 -20.27
CA ALA A 264 -9.07 -1.69 -20.67
C ALA A 264 -8.04 -1.71 -19.53
N ALA A 265 -8.46 -1.39 -18.31
CA ALA A 265 -7.59 -1.43 -17.15
C ALA A 265 -7.14 -2.88 -16.84
N ASN A 266 -8.05 -3.85 -16.95
CA ASN A 266 -7.73 -5.27 -16.82
C ASN A 266 -6.77 -5.75 -17.92
N GLU A 267 -6.98 -5.33 -19.18
CA GLU A 267 -6.05 -5.65 -20.27
C GLU A 267 -4.66 -5.07 -20.03
N LEU A 268 -4.56 -3.82 -19.56
CA LEU A 268 -3.27 -3.22 -19.24
C LEU A 268 -2.60 -3.95 -18.06
N ARG A 269 -3.35 -4.34 -17.02
CA ARG A 269 -2.81 -5.12 -15.90
C ARG A 269 -2.25 -6.46 -16.39
N GLU A 270 -3.00 -7.20 -17.20
CA GLU A 270 -2.56 -8.50 -17.71
C GLU A 270 -1.33 -8.35 -18.62
N PHE A 271 -1.31 -7.31 -19.46
CA PHE A 271 -0.15 -6.98 -20.28
C PHE A 271 1.10 -6.71 -19.44
N MET A 272 0.99 -5.86 -18.40
CA MET A 272 2.09 -5.57 -17.47
C MET A 272 2.56 -6.84 -16.76
N PHE A 273 1.62 -7.71 -16.37
CA PHE A 273 1.95 -8.98 -15.73
C PHE A 273 2.77 -9.89 -16.63
N GLN A 274 2.32 -10.10 -17.87
CA GLN A 274 3.01 -10.98 -18.81
C GLN A 274 4.36 -10.42 -19.27
N ARG A 275 4.48 -9.10 -19.42
CA ARG A 275 5.64 -8.48 -20.06
C ARG A 275 6.67 -7.92 -19.09
N VAL A 276 6.27 -7.53 -17.87
CA VAL A 276 7.14 -6.86 -16.90
C VAL A 276 7.38 -7.77 -15.70
N TYR A 277 6.32 -8.23 -15.04
CA TYR A 277 6.46 -8.99 -13.79
C TYR A 277 6.96 -10.43 -14.03
N LEU A 278 6.64 -11.04 -15.17
CA LEU A 278 7.16 -12.35 -15.57
C LEU A 278 8.46 -12.29 -16.39
N TYR A 279 9.04 -11.09 -16.59
CA TYR A 279 10.25 -10.94 -17.37
C TYR A 279 11.45 -11.65 -16.71
N GLU A 280 12.35 -12.23 -17.51
CA GLU A 280 13.40 -13.12 -16.99
C GLU A 280 14.35 -12.42 -16.01
N VAL A 281 14.72 -11.16 -16.30
CA VAL A 281 15.62 -10.39 -15.43
C VAL A 281 14.95 -10.05 -14.10
N THR A 282 13.70 -9.56 -14.12
CA THR A 282 12.95 -9.26 -12.89
C THR A 282 12.69 -10.52 -12.08
N ARG A 283 12.45 -11.65 -12.75
CA ARG A 283 12.30 -12.95 -12.10
C ARG A 283 13.59 -13.46 -11.46
N ALA A 284 14.75 -13.32 -12.12
CA ALA A 284 16.02 -13.75 -11.56
C ALA A 284 16.35 -12.98 -10.27
N ASP A 285 16.16 -11.66 -10.27
CA ASP A 285 16.36 -10.82 -9.09
C ASP A 285 15.30 -11.11 -8.01
N ALA A 286 14.05 -11.36 -8.38
CA ALA A 286 13.00 -11.76 -7.45
C ALA A 286 13.34 -13.08 -6.74
N GLU A 287 13.73 -14.12 -7.50
CA GLU A 287 14.14 -15.41 -6.93
C GLU A 287 15.36 -15.27 -6.02
N ARG A 288 16.29 -14.40 -6.40
CA ARG A 288 17.46 -14.09 -5.59
C ARG A 288 17.08 -13.38 -4.29
N GLY A 289 16.20 -12.38 -4.35
CA GLY A 289 15.65 -11.70 -3.18
C GLY A 289 14.89 -12.64 -2.25
N LYS A 290 14.09 -13.56 -2.83
CA LYS A 290 13.39 -14.63 -2.10
C LYS A 290 14.35 -15.50 -1.30
N ARG A 291 15.45 -15.96 -1.91
CA ARG A 291 16.49 -16.74 -1.20
C ARG A 291 17.18 -15.95 -0.09
N VAL A 292 17.42 -14.65 -0.28
CA VAL A 292 17.97 -13.77 0.77
C VAL A 292 17.00 -13.69 1.96
N VAL A 293 15.71 -13.50 1.72
CA VAL A 293 14.70 -13.44 2.79
C VAL A 293 14.56 -14.77 3.53
N GLN A 294 14.52 -15.90 2.81
CA GLN A 294 14.50 -17.23 3.42
C GLN A 294 15.77 -17.54 4.21
N PHE A 295 16.94 -17.05 3.75
CA PHE A 295 18.19 -17.15 4.50
C PHE A 295 18.11 -16.37 5.81
N LEU A 296 17.70 -15.10 5.76
CA LEU A 296 17.55 -14.26 6.95
C LEU A 296 16.54 -14.85 7.94
N PHE A 297 15.40 -15.33 7.44
CA PHE A 297 14.39 -15.99 8.26
C PHE A 297 14.99 -17.20 9.01
N ARG A 298 15.63 -18.13 8.30
CA ARG A 298 16.26 -19.31 8.92
C ARG A 298 17.36 -18.94 9.91
N HIS A 299 18.14 -17.90 9.59
CA HIS A 299 19.19 -17.41 10.49
C HIS A 299 18.61 -16.90 11.81
N PHE A 300 17.64 -15.98 11.78
CA PHE A 300 17.05 -15.42 13.00
C PHE A 300 16.15 -16.41 13.76
N LEU A 301 15.67 -17.46 13.08
CA LEU A 301 15.02 -18.59 13.75
C LEU A 301 16.03 -19.41 14.59
N ALA A 302 17.24 -19.62 14.06
CA ALA A 302 18.33 -20.30 14.79
C ALA A 302 19.03 -19.41 15.84
N HIS A 303 19.01 -18.09 15.62
CA HIS A 303 19.70 -17.07 16.42
C HIS A 303 18.73 -15.96 16.88
N PRO A 304 17.75 -16.28 17.75
CA PRO A 304 16.72 -15.35 18.17
C PRO A 304 17.25 -14.12 18.93
N GLU A 305 18.45 -14.19 19.50
CA GLU A 305 19.17 -13.09 20.14
C GLU A 305 19.51 -11.93 19.20
N GLY A 306 19.56 -12.19 17.88
CA GLY A 306 19.78 -11.17 16.86
C GLY A 306 18.54 -10.36 16.51
N ILE A 307 17.36 -10.75 17.00
CA ILE A 307 16.10 -10.06 16.75
C ILE A 307 15.98 -8.86 17.68
N SER A 308 15.91 -7.65 17.11
CA SER A 308 15.70 -6.45 17.92
C SER A 308 14.31 -6.46 18.57
N PRO A 309 14.20 -6.15 19.88
CA PRO A 309 12.92 -6.10 20.60
C PRO A 309 12.01 -4.98 20.10
N ASP A 310 12.55 -3.96 19.43
CA ASP A 310 11.76 -2.85 18.86
C ASP A 310 10.93 -3.27 17.64
N PHE A 311 11.19 -4.44 17.07
CA PHE A 311 10.57 -4.91 15.82
C PHE A 311 9.89 -6.27 15.94
N SER A 312 9.65 -6.74 17.17
CA SER A 312 8.90 -7.96 17.42
C SER A 312 8.20 -7.89 18.78
N LEU A 313 7.17 -8.70 18.98
CA LEU A 313 6.49 -8.81 20.28
C LEU A 313 7.06 -10.01 21.04
N PRO A 314 7.56 -9.84 22.29
CA PRO A 314 8.21 -10.93 23.03
C PRO A 314 7.34 -12.17 23.26
N HIS A 315 6.02 -12.01 23.31
CA HIS A 315 5.07 -13.09 23.60
C HIS A 315 4.59 -13.84 22.35
N ASP A 316 4.93 -13.35 21.16
CA ASP A 316 4.53 -14.00 19.92
C ASP A 316 5.42 -15.22 19.63
N PRO A 317 4.90 -16.22 18.89
CA PRO A 317 5.70 -17.33 18.41
C PRO A 317 6.97 -16.85 17.73
N LEU A 318 8.07 -17.60 17.87
CA LEU A 318 9.38 -17.17 17.38
C LEU A 318 9.35 -16.92 15.86
N GLU A 319 8.70 -17.78 15.10
CA GLU A 319 8.53 -17.66 13.65
C GLU A 319 7.86 -16.34 13.27
N ARG A 320 6.83 -15.93 14.02
CA ARG A 320 6.14 -14.65 13.82
C ARG A 320 7.05 -13.47 14.16
N ARG A 321 7.81 -13.55 15.25
CA ARG A 321 8.80 -12.52 15.64
C ARG A 321 9.89 -12.35 14.59
N VAL A 322 10.36 -13.45 14.01
CA VAL A 322 11.31 -13.44 12.90
C VAL A 322 10.69 -12.77 11.66
N ALA A 323 9.46 -13.14 11.30
CA ALA A 323 8.76 -12.53 10.16
C ALA A 323 8.55 -11.02 10.34
N ASP A 324 8.17 -10.57 11.54
CA ASP A 324 8.04 -9.14 11.85
C ASP A 324 9.36 -8.40 11.66
N PHE A 325 10.46 -8.98 12.16
CA PHE A 325 11.77 -8.38 12.06
C PHE A 325 12.28 -8.32 10.62
N VAL A 326 12.17 -9.43 9.88
CA VAL A 326 12.64 -9.55 8.50
C VAL A 326 11.80 -8.66 7.56
N SER A 327 10.46 -8.67 7.68
CA SER A 327 9.59 -7.77 6.90
C SER A 327 9.81 -6.29 7.24
N GLY A 328 10.25 -6.00 8.47
CA GLY A 328 10.63 -4.67 8.92
C GLY A 328 11.91 -4.11 8.28
N MET A 329 12.73 -4.94 7.63
CA MET A 329 13.98 -4.52 7.00
C MET A 329 13.74 -3.72 5.72
N THR A 330 14.64 -2.78 5.42
CA THR A 330 14.75 -2.18 4.08
C THR A 330 15.58 -3.09 3.18
N ASP A 331 15.47 -2.94 1.86
CA ASP A 331 16.21 -3.79 0.91
C ASP A 331 17.71 -3.73 1.16
N ARG A 332 18.25 -2.52 1.34
CA ARG A 332 19.68 -2.31 1.61
C ARG A 332 20.11 -2.92 2.95
N TYR A 333 19.26 -2.82 3.98
CA TYR A 333 19.57 -3.42 5.28
C TYR A 333 19.57 -4.95 5.18
N ALA A 334 18.55 -5.53 4.53
CA ALA A 334 18.44 -6.97 4.31
C ALA A 334 19.66 -7.52 3.54
N ILE A 335 20.05 -6.88 2.43
CA ILE A 335 21.24 -7.27 1.65
C ILE A 335 22.49 -7.19 2.51
N ARG A 336 22.72 -6.08 3.21
CA ARG A 336 23.92 -5.89 4.04
C ARG A 336 23.99 -6.93 5.14
N THR A 337 22.92 -7.10 5.90
CA THR A 337 22.84 -8.09 6.99
C THR A 337 23.04 -9.50 6.45
N ALA A 338 22.39 -9.87 5.35
CA ALA A 338 22.60 -11.19 4.74
C ALA A 338 24.06 -11.39 4.28
N THR A 339 24.71 -10.35 3.73
CA THR A 339 26.12 -10.40 3.33
C THR A 339 27.04 -10.61 4.52
N GLU A 340 26.86 -9.84 5.61
CA GLU A 340 27.62 -9.97 6.85
C GLU A 340 27.47 -11.36 7.48
N LEU A 341 26.30 -11.98 7.31
CA LEU A 341 25.98 -13.33 7.78
C LEU A 341 26.40 -14.43 6.80
N GLY A 342 27.02 -14.10 5.66
CA GLY A 342 27.59 -15.07 4.71
C GLY A 342 26.63 -15.61 3.64
N CYS A 343 25.53 -14.92 3.37
CA CYS A 343 24.61 -15.27 2.28
C CYS A 343 25.24 -14.95 0.91
N SER A 344 25.50 -15.96 0.08
CA SER A 344 26.05 -15.78 -1.27
C SER A 344 25.08 -15.02 -2.19
N ASP A 345 23.77 -15.25 -2.08
CA ASP A 345 22.76 -14.54 -2.86
C ASP A 345 22.70 -13.03 -2.53
N ALA A 346 23.30 -12.59 -1.42
CA ALA A 346 23.40 -11.17 -1.07
C ALA A 346 24.63 -10.46 -1.68
N GLN A 347 25.52 -11.16 -2.39
CA GLN A 347 26.76 -10.57 -2.92
C GLN A 347 26.62 -10.02 -4.34
N GLY A 348 27.08 -8.81 -4.62
CA GLY A 348 27.05 -8.25 -5.98
C GLY A 348 25.69 -7.63 -6.36
N TRP A 349 24.83 -7.36 -5.38
CA TRP A 349 23.82 -6.32 -5.56
C TRP A 349 24.53 -4.96 -5.67
N HIS A 350 24.14 -4.13 -6.64
CA HIS A 350 24.66 -2.77 -6.77
C HIS A 350 24.07 -1.86 -5.68
N VAL A 351 24.56 -1.99 -4.45
CA VAL A 351 24.18 -1.12 -3.33
C VAL A 351 25.18 0.02 -3.27
N PHE A 352 24.79 1.21 -3.75
CA PHE A 352 25.64 2.41 -3.61
C PHE A 352 25.98 2.66 -2.12
N PRO A 353 27.24 2.95 -1.77
CA PRO A 353 27.56 3.45 -0.45
C PRO A 353 26.80 4.76 -0.22
N GLY A 354 26.17 4.87 0.94
CA GLY A 354 25.26 5.96 1.30
C GLY A 354 25.95 7.30 1.53
#